data_AF-A0A539E4X0-F1
#
_entry.id   AF-A0A539E4X0-F1
#
_cell.length_a   1.000
_cell.length_b   1.000
_cell.length_c   1.000
_cell.angle_alpha   90.00
_cell.angle_beta   90.00
_cell.angle_gamma   90.00
#
_symmetry.space_group_name_H-M   'P 1'
#
loop_
_entity.id
_entity.type
_entity.pdbx_description
1 polymer ?
#
loop_
_entity_poly.entity_id
_entity_poly.type
_entity_poly.pdbx_seq_one_letter_code
_entity_poly.pdbx_strand_id
1 'polypeptide(L)'
;MLCCTAFFSVGVDAEASRAGHHSVGMYHLAWEVPTLHELQEMRERLSAAGALVGASDHGANKSLYAKDPDGLEFEVMWLVPPEHWGEAEHQAIIDPLDIDAEIAHFAEIGLR
;
A
#
# COMPACT_ATOMS: atom_id res chain seq x y z
N MET A 1 -4.95 19.10 -4.12
CA MET A 1 -5.91 18.64 -5.15
C MET A 1 -6.27 17.21 -4.77
N LEU A 2 -7.49 16.96 -4.29
CA LEU A 2 -7.92 15.59 -3.96
C LEU A 2 -8.22 14.87 -5.28
N CYS A 3 -7.36 13.93 -5.67
CA CYS A 3 -7.65 13.03 -6.77
C CYS A 3 -8.49 11.88 -6.22
N CYS A 4 -9.74 11.76 -6.68
CA CYS A 4 -10.61 10.65 -6.32
C CYS A 4 -10.53 9.58 -7.42
N THR A 5 -10.21 8.35 -7.04
CA THR A 5 -10.38 7.18 -7.90
C THR A 5 -11.65 6.45 -7.47
N ALA A 6 -12.45 6.01 -8.44
CA ALA A 6 -13.64 5.21 -8.19
C ALA A 6 -13.51 3.83 -8.84
N PHE A 7 -13.92 2.81 -8.10
CA PHE A 7 -14.02 1.42 -8.58
C PHE A 7 -15.52 1.11 -8.74
N PHE A 8 -15.86 0.39 -9.82
CA PHE A 8 -17.23 -0.04 -10.09
C PHE A 8 -17.24 -1.55 -10.16
N SER A 9 -18.09 -2.18 -9.33
CA SER A 9 -18.31 -3.62 -9.44
C SER A 9 -19.10 -3.93 -10.70
N VAL A 10 -18.62 -4.92 -11.45
CA VAL A 10 -19.25 -5.48 -12.65
C VAL A 10 -19.97 -6.81 -12.35
N GLY A 11 -19.85 -7.33 -11.14
CA GLY A 11 -20.61 -8.48 -10.63
C GLY A 11 -19.82 -9.78 -10.60
N VAL A 12 -20.40 -10.79 -9.93
CA VAL A 12 -19.74 -12.07 -9.57
C VAL A 12 -19.36 -12.96 -10.76
N ASP A 13 -19.90 -12.68 -11.95
CA ASP A 13 -19.62 -13.44 -13.17
C ASP A 13 -18.38 -12.90 -13.92
N ALA A 14 -17.77 -11.82 -13.42
CA ALA A 14 -16.55 -11.27 -14.02
C ALA A 14 -15.35 -12.20 -13.79
N GLU A 15 -14.56 -12.39 -14.83
CA GLU A 15 -13.29 -13.11 -14.72
C GLU A 15 -12.23 -12.27 -14.01
N ALA A 16 -11.29 -12.93 -13.32
CA ALA A 16 -10.16 -12.27 -12.69
C ALA A 16 -9.29 -11.53 -13.73
N SER A 17 -8.80 -10.34 -13.36
CA SER A 17 -7.88 -9.58 -14.20
C SER A 17 -6.60 -10.37 -14.48
N ARG A 18 -6.14 -10.34 -15.74
CA ARG A 18 -4.86 -10.92 -16.19
C ARG A 18 -3.76 -9.87 -16.40
N ALA A 19 -4.06 -8.61 -16.10
CA ALA A 19 -3.17 -7.48 -16.27
C ALA A 19 -1.88 -7.65 -15.45
N GLY A 20 -0.74 -7.20 -15.98
CA GLY A 20 0.55 -7.25 -15.29
C GLY A 20 1.22 -8.63 -15.22
N HIS A 21 0.49 -9.71 -15.52
CA HIS A 21 1.04 -11.07 -15.57
C HIS A 21 1.13 -11.62 -17.00
N HIS A 22 0.00 -11.63 -17.72
CA HIS A 22 -0.13 -12.27 -19.03
C HIS A 22 -0.74 -11.37 -20.10
N SER A 23 -1.22 -10.20 -19.72
CA SER A 23 -1.72 -9.17 -20.63
C SER A 23 -1.27 -7.79 -20.17
N VAL A 24 -1.21 -6.86 -21.13
CA VAL A 24 -1.08 -5.43 -20.83
C VAL A 24 -2.33 -4.98 -20.07
N GLY A 25 -2.14 -4.12 -19.07
CA GLY A 25 -3.22 -3.53 -18.28
C GLY A 25 -2.68 -2.90 -16.99
N MET A 26 -3.57 -2.31 -16.20
CA MET A 26 -3.24 -1.81 -14.87
C MET A 26 -3.09 -3.00 -13.91
N TYR A 27 -1.91 -3.15 -13.31
CA TYR A 27 -1.64 -4.21 -12.33
C TYR A 27 -2.22 -3.82 -10.95
N HIS A 28 -1.79 -2.68 -10.43
CA HIS A 28 -2.42 -1.99 -9.30
C HIS A 28 -2.24 -0.49 -9.43
N LEU A 29 -2.95 0.26 -8.58
CA LEU A 29 -2.74 1.68 -8.33
C LEU A 29 -2.32 1.84 -6.87
N ALA A 30 -1.42 2.80 -6.59
CA ALA A 30 -1.02 3.15 -5.23
C ALA A 30 -1.46 4.57 -4.86
N TRP A 31 -1.97 4.75 -3.63
CA TRP A 31 -2.15 6.06 -3.02
C TRP A 31 -1.20 6.24 -1.85
N GLU A 32 -0.51 7.38 -1.85
CA GLU A 32 0.30 7.81 -0.72
C GLU A 32 -0.59 8.41 0.37
N VAL A 33 -0.36 8.02 1.63
CA VAL A 33 -0.87 8.72 2.81
C VAL A 33 0.22 9.62 3.40
N PRO A 34 -0.14 10.75 4.01
CA PRO A 34 0.84 11.73 4.49
C PRO A 34 1.71 11.26 5.66
N THR A 35 1.22 10.34 6.48
CA THR A 35 1.88 9.92 7.72
C THR A 35 1.82 8.42 7.92
N LEU A 36 2.76 7.89 8.70
CA LEU A 36 2.79 6.48 9.04
C LEU A 36 1.62 6.10 9.96
N HIS A 37 1.18 7.02 10.83
CA HIS A 37 -0.08 6.86 11.57
C HIS A 37 -1.32 6.76 10.67
N GLU A 38 -1.43 7.57 9.61
CA GLU A 38 -2.53 7.41 8.65
C GLU A 38 -2.47 6.07 7.92
N LEU A 39 -1.27 5.52 7.68
CA LEU A 39 -1.13 4.17 7.15
C LEU A 39 -1.66 3.12 8.15
N GLN A 40 -1.40 3.29 9.45
CA GLN A 40 -1.94 2.42 10.51
C GLN A 40 -3.47 2.50 10.57
N GLU A 41 -4.06 3.70 10.50
CA GLU A 41 -5.52 3.85 10.43
C GLU A 41 -6.10 3.15 9.19
N MET A 42 -5.41 3.22 8.05
CA MET A 42 -5.82 2.52 6.83
C MET A 42 -5.73 1.00 6.97
N ARG A 43 -4.70 0.47 7.64
CA ARG A 43 -4.59 -0.97 7.96
C ARG A 43 -5.79 -1.44 8.76
N GLU A 44 -6.20 -0.69 9.78
CA GLU A 44 -7.36 -1.03 10.62
C GLU A 44 -8.66 -1.02 9.79
N ARG A 45 -8.87 0.03 8.99
CA ARG A 45 -10.06 0.18 8.14
C ARG A 45 -10.16 -0.93 7.09
N LEU A 46 -9.06 -1.24 6.39
CA LEU A 46 -9.01 -2.28 5.37
C LEU A 46 -9.17 -3.67 5.98
N SER A 47 -8.59 -3.91 7.16
CA SER A 47 -8.76 -5.16 7.91
C SER A 47 -10.22 -5.35 8.35
N ALA A 48 -10.84 -4.31 8.91
CA ALA A 48 -12.25 -4.33 9.32
C ALA A 48 -13.20 -4.55 8.13
N ALA A 49 -12.83 -4.09 6.94
CA ALA A 49 -13.57 -4.35 5.70
C ALA A 49 -13.31 -5.74 5.10
N GLY A 50 -12.35 -6.52 5.62
CA GLY A 50 -11.92 -7.79 5.02
C GLY A 50 -11.20 -7.62 3.67
N ALA A 51 -10.73 -6.41 3.37
CA ALA A 51 -10.13 -6.05 2.09
C ALA A 51 -8.60 -6.17 2.10
N LEU A 52 -7.95 -6.11 3.27
CA LEU A 52 -6.50 -6.21 3.40
C LEU A 52 -6.01 -7.62 3.05
N VAL A 53 -5.10 -7.73 2.08
CA VAL A 53 -4.55 -9.00 1.59
C VAL A 53 -3.04 -9.15 1.80
N GLY A 54 -2.33 -8.05 2.09
CA GLY A 54 -0.89 -8.10 2.34
C GLY A 54 -0.35 -6.78 2.89
N ALA A 55 0.89 -6.85 3.40
CA ALA A 55 1.65 -5.69 3.83
C ALA A 55 3.14 -5.97 3.68
N SER A 56 3.89 -4.99 3.17
CA SER A 56 5.32 -5.14 2.89
C SER A 56 6.08 -3.87 3.22
N ASP A 57 7.34 -4.05 3.57
CA ASP A 57 8.34 -3.00 3.72
C ASP A 57 9.32 -3.09 2.53
N HIS A 58 9.38 -2.01 1.75
CA HIS A 58 10.30 -1.86 0.62
C HIS A 58 11.46 -0.89 0.93
N GLY A 59 11.72 -0.62 2.21
CA GLY A 59 12.68 0.36 2.71
C GLY A 59 12.16 1.78 2.54
N ALA A 60 12.09 2.26 1.28
CA ALA A 60 11.65 3.60 0.95
C ALA A 60 10.13 3.80 1.07
N ASN A 61 9.34 2.73 0.96
CA ASN A 61 7.90 2.77 1.12
C ASN A 61 7.41 1.65 2.02
N LYS A 62 6.40 1.96 2.83
CA LYS A 62 5.68 1.04 3.70
C LYS A 62 4.30 0.87 3.13
N SER A 63 3.92 -0.36 2.80
CA SER A 63 2.81 -0.61 1.88
C SER A 63 1.79 -1.59 2.44
N LEU A 64 0.53 -1.28 2.21
CA LEU A 64 -0.63 -2.13 2.47
C LEU A 64 -1.28 -2.48 1.13
N TYR A 65 -1.52 -3.76 0.89
CA TYR A 65 -2.19 -4.24 -0.31
C TYR A 65 -3.61 -4.68 0.04
N ALA A 66 -4.58 -4.20 -0.72
CA ALA A 66 -5.98 -4.53 -0.53
C ALA A 66 -6.68 -4.81 -1.86
N LYS A 67 -7.81 -5.51 -1.79
CA LYS A 67 -8.65 -5.83 -2.95
C LYS A 67 -10.03 -5.24 -2.81
N ASP A 68 -10.55 -4.72 -3.91
CA ASP A 68 -11.97 -4.41 -4.03
C ASP A 68 -12.82 -5.70 -4.16
N PRO A 69 -14.16 -5.61 -4.11
CA PRO A 69 -15.03 -6.78 -4.20
C PRO A 69 -14.86 -7.63 -5.47
N ASP A 70 -14.38 -7.04 -6.56
CA ASP A 70 -14.17 -7.71 -7.84
C ASP A 70 -12.72 -8.23 -8.00
N GLY A 71 -11.87 -8.02 -6.99
CA GLY A 71 -10.51 -8.54 -6.91
C GLY A 71 -9.44 -7.63 -7.51
N LEU A 72 -9.77 -6.38 -7.86
CA LEU A 72 -8.77 -5.40 -8.27
C LEU A 72 -7.91 -5.03 -7.07
N GLU A 73 -6.60 -5.24 -7.22
CA GLU A 73 -5.63 -4.94 -6.20
C GLU A 73 -5.24 -3.45 -6.25
N PHE A 74 -5.16 -2.85 -5.07
CA PHE A 74 -4.65 -1.50 -4.88
C PHE A 74 -3.73 -1.45 -3.67
N GLU A 75 -2.89 -0.43 -3.66
CA GLU A 75 -1.92 -0.18 -2.62
C GLU A 75 -2.25 1.14 -1.90
N VAL A 76 -2.10 1.13 -0.58
CA VAL A 76 -2.03 2.33 0.24
C VAL A 76 -0.65 2.31 0.89
N MET A 77 0.11 3.37 0.71
CA MET A 77 1.52 3.40 1.12
C MET A 77 1.87 4.70 1.81
N TRP A 78 2.87 4.64 2.67
CA TRP A 78 3.58 5.82 3.16
C TRP A 78 4.98 5.83 2.54
N LEU A 79 5.36 6.97 1.97
CA LEU A 79 6.70 7.18 1.43
C LEU A 79 7.57 7.80 2.53
N VAL A 80 8.65 7.11 2.89
CA VAL A 80 9.65 7.64 3.81
C VAL A 80 10.25 8.91 3.18
N PRO A 81 10.52 10.00 3.92
CA PRO A 81 11.19 11.17 3.36
C PRO A 81 12.54 10.77 2.71
N PRO A 82 12.86 11.26 1.50
CA PRO A 82 14.02 10.79 0.74
C PRO A 82 15.36 10.88 1.47
N GLU A 83 15.54 11.86 2.34
CA GLU A 83 16.72 12.03 3.19
C GLU A 83 16.99 10.85 4.14
N HIS A 84 16.00 9.97 4.35
CA HIS A 84 16.09 8.79 5.20
C HIS A 84 16.16 7.46 4.44
N TRP A 85 16.19 7.46 3.10
CA TRP A 85 16.23 6.21 2.32
C TRP A 85 17.55 5.45 2.46
N GLY A 86 18.67 6.17 2.49
CA GLY A 86 20.00 5.54 2.54
C GLY A 86 20.19 4.50 1.44
N GLU A 87 20.68 3.31 1.79
CA GLU A 87 20.92 2.21 0.85
C GLU A 87 19.64 1.67 0.18
N ALA A 88 18.47 1.90 0.77
CA ALA A 88 17.20 1.43 0.22
C ALA A 88 16.86 2.08 -1.13
N GLU A 89 17.42 3.26 -1.44
CA GLU A 89 17.22 3.95 -2.72
C GLU A 89 17.61 3.09 -3.94
N HIS A 90 18.52 2.14 -3.75
CA HIS A 90 19.09 1.34 -4.85
C HIS A 90 18.80 -0.16 -4.74
N GLN A 91 17.88 -0.56 -3.85
CA GLN A 91 17.56 -1.96 -3.59
C GLN A 91 16.08 -2.26 -3.78
N ALA A 92 15.78 -3.44 -4.31
CA ALA A 92 14.42 -3.97 -4.39
C ALA A 92 14.14 -4.83 -3.13
N ILE A 93 13.99 -4.17 -1.98
CA ILE A 93 13.68 -4.81 -0.70
C ILE A 93 12.22 -5.27 -0.70
N ILE A 94 11.93 -6.44 -0.15
CA ILE A 94 10.56 -6.92 0.10
C ILE A 94 10.58 -7.69 1.42
N ASP A 95 10.41 -6.97 2.52
CA ASP A 95 10.38 -7.53 3.87
C ASP A 95 8.96 -7.46 4.46
N PRO A 96 8.65 -8.26 5.48
CA PRO A 96 7.38 -8.14 6.21
C PRO A 96 7.28 -6.78 6.91
N LEU A 97 6.14 -6.10 6.76
CA LEU A 97 5.90 -4.83 7.46
C LEU A 97 5.50 -5.05 8.93
N ASP A 98 6.31 -4.53 9.85
CA ASP A 98 5.94 -4.30 11.25
C ASP A 98 5.68 -2.80 11.46
N ILE A 99 4.44 -2.39 11.20
CA ILE A 99 4.07 -0.96 11.24
C ILE A 99 4.22 -0.34 12.63
N ASP A 100 4.05 -1.12 13.69
CA ASP A 100 4.16 -0.61 15.06
C ASP A 100 5.64 -0.34 15.41
N ALA A 101 6.54 -1.21 14.95
CA ALA A 101 7.99 -0.99 15.05
C ALA A 101 8.46 0.20 14.21
N GLU A 102 7.94 0.36 12.99
CA GLU A 102 8.27 1.51 12.13
C GLU A 102 7.81 2.83 12.74
N ILE A 103 6.61 2.87 13.35
CA ILE A 103 6.12 4.05 14.08
C ILE A 103 7.07 4.42 15.22
N ALA A 104 7.50 3.42 16.00
CA ALA A 104 8.45 3.66 17.08
C ALA A 104 9.78 4.22 16.55
N HIS A 105 10.32 3.62 15.48
CA HIS A 105 11.58 4.04 14.87
C HIS A 105 11.52 5.48 14.35
N PHE A 106 10.49 5.80 13.57
CA PHE A 106 10.37 7.11 12.93
C PHE A 106 9.99 8.23 13.90
N ALA A 107 9.32 7.89 15.01
CA ALA A 107 9.09 8.84 16.10
C ALA A 107 10.40 9.30 16.77
N GLU A 108 11.43 8.46 16.86
CA GLU A 108 12.74 8.83 17.42
C GLU A 108 13.44 9.93 16.61
N ILE A 109 13.13 10.02 15.31
CA ILE A 109 13.67 11.05 14.40
C ILE A 109 12.65 12.16 14.08
N GLY A 110 11.52 12.19 14.78
CA GLY A 110 10.55 13.29 14.72
C GLY A 110 9.52 13.20 13.58
N LEU A 111 9.41 12.05 12.93
CA LEU A 111 8.36 11.79 11.93
C LEU A 111 7.12 11.17 12.59
N ARG A 112 5.98 11.26 11.90
CA ARG A 112 4.66 10.80 12.36
C ARG A 112 4.03 9.88 11.31
#